data_AF-A0A7S4Q5S9-F1
#
_entry.id   AF-A0A7S4Q5S9-F1
#
_cell.length_a   1.000
_cell.length_b   1.000
_cell.length_c   1.000
_cell.angle_alpha   90.00
_cell.angle_beta   90.00
_cell.angle_gamma   90.00
#
_symmetry.space_group_name_H-M   'P 1'
#
loop_
_entity.id
_entity.type
_entity.pdbx_description
1 polymer ?
#
loop_
_entity_poly.entity_id
_entity_poly.type
_entity_poly.pdbx_seq_one_letter_code
_entity_poly.pdbx_strand_id
1 'polypeptide(L)'
;ENDFAGLVLSFLTTQTIIDCIAGPLASPYDKRGHLNLRDRPEAGTLLLFGFCLLFAGLTVAVTWYIARQDRFAYIQGRQAIEDRIGEFIATAGFDTLWTYLQRWLFVAQTTCAMSFAWCFMFTTKWQIARILGSNRFILHSESTGQSVILALVVSFISFGLIFLLDKVQDFDYTGAVADKCTRSLMGALAILIGFSWEQSFDRGLEVIAESTADQGLWFPILLKCAFVVIVVVVLMPVWRTHILKVVLELQAGESRDQRRPAVEPQEFKAEAGPHQGLEDAEEVVPTPAWFCFGCAGPKRRTPEFS
;
A
#
# COMPACT_ATOMS: atom_id res chain seq x y z
N GLU A 1 1.50 -15.11 -7.43
CA GLU A 1 1.09 -15.05 -8.84
C GLU A 1 0.04 -13.97 -9.07
N ASN A 2 -1.10 -14.02 -8.37
CA ASN A 2 -2.18 -13.03 -8.49
C ASN A 2 -1.71 -11.56 -8.31
N ASP A 3 -0.84 -11.29 -7.33
CA ASP A 3 -0.34 -9.94 -7.08
C ASP A 3 0.51 -9.41 -8.24
N PHE A 4 1.35 -10.28 -8.81
CA PHE A 4 2.17 -9.95 -9.97
C PHE A 4 1.30 -9.68 -11.21
N ALA A 5 0.29 -10.52 -11.46
CA ALA A 5 -0.67 -10.30 -12.54
C ALA A 5 -1.40 -8.95 -12.37
N GLY A 6 -1.86 -8.64 -11.14
CA GLY A 6 -2.50 -7.35 -10.85
C GLY A 6 -1.57 -6.15 -11.05
N LEU A 7 -0.30 -6.29 -10.70
CA LEU A 7 0.72 -5.25 -10.90
C LEU A 7 1.00 -4.99 -12.38
N VAL A 8 1.17 -6.05 -13.18
CA VAL A 8 1.41 -5.93 -14.63
C VAL A 8 0.17 -5.36 -15.34
N LEU A 9 -1.02 -5.89 -15.06
CA LEU A 9 -2.27 -5.43 -15.67
C LEU A 9 -2.57 -3.97 -15.33
N SER A 10 -2.36 -3.57 -14.07
CA SER A 10 -2.58 -2.18 -13.65
C SER A 10 -1.62 -1.23 -14.34
N PHE A 11 -0.34 -1.59 -14.44
CA PHE A 11 0.65 -0.79 -15.13
C PHE A 11 0.29 -0.61 -16.61
N LEU A 12 0.00 -1.69 -17.33
CA LEU A 12 -0.40 -1.63 -18.74
C LEU A 12 -1.68 -0.81 -18.95
N THR A 13 -2.65 -0.94 -18.04
CA THR A 13 -3.89 -0.16 -18.07
C THR A 13 -3.60 1.33 -17.90
N THR A 14 -2.79 1.70 -16.91
CA THR A 14 -2.44 3.10 -16.69
C THR A 14 -1.61 3.68 -17.84
N GLN A 15 -0.67 2.93 -18.42
CA GLN A 15 0.07 3.37 -19.61
C GLN A 15 -0.88 3.62 -20.78
N THR A 16 -1.82 2.70 -21.04
CA THR A 16 -2.82 2.86 -22.10
C THR A 16 -3.65 4.13 -21.88
N ILE A 17 -4.09 4.40 -20.65
CA ILE A 17 -4.83 5.63 -20.31
C ILE A 17 -3.97 6.88 -20.55
N ILE A 18 -2.71 6.85 -20.13
CA ILE A 18 -1.77 7.96 -20.34
C ILE A 18 -1.57 8.21 -21.83
N ASP A 19 -1.35 7.17 -22.63
CA ASP A 19 -1.17 7.29 -24.08
C ASP A 19 -2.44 7.83 -24.77
N CYS A 20 -3.63 7.43 -24.30
CA CYS A 20 -4.90 7.98 -24.78
C CYS A 20 -5.06 9.47 -24.46
N ILE A 21 -4.69 9.91 -23.24
CA ILE A 21 -4.78 11.32 -22.81
C ILE A 21 -3.69 12.16 -23.47
N ALA A 22 -2.48 11.60 -23.57
CA ALA A 22 -1.28 12.29 -24.04
C ALA A 22 -1.13 12.27 -25.57
N GLY A 23 -1.87 11.41 -26.25
CA GLY A 23 -1.79 11.16 -27.68
C GLY A 23 -0.61 10.25 -28.07
N PRO A 24 -0.66 9.60 -29.27
CA PRO A 24 0.37 8.67 -29.77
C PRO A 24 1.78 9.27 -30.00
N LEU A 25 1.98 10.55 -29.69
CA LEU A 25 3.19 11.33 -29.99
C LEU A 25 3.97 11.75 -28.73
N ALA A 26 3.58 11.27 -27.55
CA ALA A 26 4.44 11.32 -26.39
C ALA A 26 5.51 10.22 -26.43
N SER A 27 6.24 10.08 -27.55
CA SER A 27 7.50 9.34 -27.51
C SER A 27 8.35 10.02 -26.42
N PRO A 28 8.75 9.31 -25.35
CA PRO A 28 9.67 9.87 -24.36
C PRO A 28 11.03 10.23 -24.97
N TYR A 29 11.26 9.81 -26.22
CA TYR A 29 12.48 9.95 -27.00
C TYR A 29 12.24 10.79 -28.27
N ASP A 30 11.67 11.99 -28.17
CA ASP A 30 12.08 12.99 -29.14
C ASP A 30 13.56 13.29 -28.88
N LYS A 31 14.40 13.10 -29.90
CA LYS A 31 15.88 13.13 -29.82
C LYS A 31 16.45 14.48 -29.35
N ARG A 32 15.60 15.47 -29.09
CA ARG A 32 15.97 16.81 -28.62
C ARG A 32 15.77 17.02 -27.12
N GLY A 33 15.33 16.02 -26.35
CA GLY A 33 15.30 16.07 -24.87
C GLY A 33 14.35 17.09 -24.24
N HIS A 34 13.67 17.90 -25.06
CA HIS A 34 12.71 18.89 -24.60
C HIS A 34 11.29 18.33 -24.77
N LEU A 35 10.86 17.52 -23.81
CA LEU A 35 9.43 17.37 -23.58
C LEU A 35 8.87 18.77 -23.31
N ASN A 36 8.16 19.36 -24.28
CA ASN A 36 7.32 20.54 -24.07
C ASN A 36 6.10 20.13 -23.20
N LEU A 37 6.37 19.68 -21.97
CA LEU A 37 5.40 19.48 -20.89
C LEU A 37 4.69 20.79 -20.54
N ARG A 38 5.26 21.93 -20.94
CA ARG A 38 4.75 23.28 -20.70
C ARG A 38 3.44 23.58 -21.43
N ASP A 39 3.21 22.99 -22.60
CA ASP A 39 2.03 23.27 -23.43
C ASP A 39 0.92 22.21 -23.27
N ARG A 40 1.07 21.29 -22.31
CA ARG A 40 0.05 20.27 -22.06
C ARG A 40 -1.18 20.93 -21.41
N PRO A 41 -2.39 20.67 -21.92
CA PRO A 41 -3.60 21.29 -21.38
C PRO A 41 -3.84 20.79 -19.95
N GLU A 42 -4.21 21.69 -19.05
CA GLU A 42 -4.61 21.40 -17.66
C GLU A 42 -5.67 20.29 -17.59
N ALA A 43 -6.46 20.16 -18.65
CA ALA A 43 -7.42 19.09 -18.89
C ALA A 43 -6.80 17.68 -18.73
N GLY A 44 -5.59 17.42 -19.22
CA GLY A 44 -4.98 16.10 -19.12
C GLY A 44 -4.72 15.67 -17.68
N THR A 45 -4.26 16.61 -16.84
CA THR A 45 -4.00 16.32 -15.42
C THR A 45 -5.31 16.13 -14.65
N LEU A 46 -6.34 16.92 -14.95
CA LEU A 46 -7.67 16.76 -14.36
C LEU A 46 -8.31 15.42 -14.76
N LEU A 47 -8.17 15.00 -16.02
CA LEU A 47 -8.66 13.70 -16.49
C LEU A 47 -7.96 12.55 -15.76
N LEU A 48 -6.63 12.61 -15.60
CA LEU A 48 -5.89 11.56 -14.90
C LEU A 48 -6.26 11.48 -13.41
N PHE A 49 -6.50 12.63 -12.77
CA PHE A 49 -7.04 12.67 -11.42
C PHE A 49 -8.47 12.09 -11.34
N GLY A 50 -9.29 12.34 -12.36
CA GLY A 50 -10.60 11.69 -12.52
C GLY A 50 -10.50 10.16 -12.61
N PHE A 51 -9.56 9.63 -13.40
CA PHE A 51 -9.29 8.18 -13.47
C PHE A 51 -8.76 7.63 -12.14
N CYS A 52 -7.95 8.39 -11.42
CA CYS A 52 -7.50 8.04 -10.08
C CYS A 52 -8.69 7.81 -9.13
N LEU A 53 -9.61 8.78 -9.04
CA LEU A 53 -10.83 8.65 -8.23
C LEU A 53 -11.74 7.51 -8.72
N LEU A 54 -11.85 7.30 -10.04
CA LEU A 54 -12.60 6.20 -10.61
C LEU A 54 -12.04 4.84 -10.15
N PHE A 55 -10.72 4.63 -10.23
CA PHE A 55 -10.09 3.39 -9.79
C PHE A 55 -10.20 3.16 -8.27
N ALA A 56 -10.12 4.23 -7.47
CA ALA A 56 -10.41 4.15 -6.04
C ALA A 56 -11.86 3.68 -5.79
N GLY A 57 -12.83 4.29 -6.48
CA GLY A 57 -14.24 3.90 -6.40
C GLY A 57 -14.50 2.46 -6.88
N LEU A 58 -13.86 2.04 -7.97
CA LEU A 58 -13.94 0.66 -8.47
C LEU A 58 -13.35 -0.34 -7.47
N THR A 59 -12.25 0.01 -6.79
CA THR A 59 -11.66 -0.84 -5.74
C THR A 59 -12.65 -1.05 -4.58
N VAL A 60 -13.34 0.01 -4.15
CA VAL A 60 -14.40 -0.07 -3.15
C VAL A 60 -15.56 -0.93 -3.65
N ALA A 61 -16.01 -0.73 -4.88
CA ALA A 61 -17.13 -1.47 -5.47
C ALA A 61 -16.83 -2.97 -5.61
N VAL A 62 -15.63 -3.34 -6.07
CA VAL A 62 -15.18 -4.75 -6.17
C VAL A 62 -15.08 -5.38 -4.78
N THR A 63 -14.50 -4.68 -3.80
CA THR A 63 -14.39 -5.19 -2.43
C THR A 63 -15.77 -5.40 -1.80
N TRP A 64 -16.68 -4.44 -2.02
CA TRP A 64 -18.08 -4.56 -1.59
C TRP A 64 -18.79 -5.74 -2.25
N TYR A 65 -18.55 -5.96 -3.55
CA TYR A 65 -19.12 -7.09 -4.27
C TYR A 65 -18.60 -8.43 -3.72
N ILE A 66 -17.30 -8.56 -3.47
CA ILE A 66 -16.69 -9.76 -2.86
C ILE A 66 -17.33 -10.02 -1.49
N ALA A 67 -17.38 -9.02 -0.63
CA ALA A 67 -17.96 -9.18 0.70
C ALA A 67 -19.45 -9.50 0.67
N ARG A 68 -20.19 -8.94 -0.29
CA ARG A 68 -21.60 -9.27 -0.51
C ARG A 68 -21.76 -10.73 -0.91
N GLN A 69 -20.93 -11.24 -1.83
CA GLN A 69 -20.93 -12.65 -2.23
C GLN A 69 -20.61 -13.57 -1.04
N ASP A 70 -19.59 -13.25 -0.24
CA ASP A 70 -19.25 -14.03 0.96
C ASP A 70 -20.42 -14.10 1.94
N ARG A 71 -21.15 -12.99 2.11
CA ARG A 71 -22.34 -12.94 2.98
C ARG A 71 -23.48 -13.81 2.46
N PHE A 72 -23.73 -13.80 1.14
CA PHE A 72 -24.74 -14.68 0.53
C PHE A 72 -24.35 -16.15 0.65
N ALA A 73 -23.08 -16.48 0.42
CA ALA A 73 -22.57 -17.84 0.57
C ALA A 73 -22.70 -18.35 2.02
N TYR A 74 -22.51 -17.46 3.01
CA TYR A 74 -22.72 -17.78 4.42
C TYR A 74 -24.22 -18.05 4.74
N ILE A 75 -25.12 -17.16 4.30
CA ILE A 75 -26.56 -17.27 4.58
C ILE A 75 -27.18 -18.51 3.91
N GLN A 76 -26.71 -18.89 2.73
CA GLN A 76 -27.35 -19.95 1.94
C GLN A 76 -27.00 -21.39 2.40
N GLY A 77 -26.31 -21.57 3.53
CA GLY A 77 -26.08 -22.92 4.08
C GLY A 77 -25.19 -23.77 3.19
N ARG A 78 -23.99 -23.25 2.90
CA ARG A 78 -22.96 -23.78 1.97
C ARG A 78 -22.64 -25.28 2.09
N GLN A 79 -22.88 -25.92 3.23
CA GLN A 79 -22.53 -27.34 3.46
C GLN A 79 -23.27 -28.34 2.57
N ALA A 80 -24.54 -28.13 2.20
CA ALA A 80 -25.31 -29.19 1.54
C ALA A 80 -25.06 -29.30 0.01
N ILE A 81 -24.65 -28.22 -0.64
CA ILE A 81 -24.46 -28.17 -2.11
C ILE A 81 -22.98 -28.33 -2.48
N GLU A 82 -22.04 -27.80 -1.67
CA GLU A 82 -20.61 -27.99 -1.92
C GLU A 82 -20.18 -29.45 -1.73
N ASP A 83 -20.78 -30.21 -0.81
CA ASP A 83 -20.46 -31.63 -0.64
C ASP A 83 -20.84 -32.44 -1.90
N ARG A 84 -22.01 -32.17 -2.51
CA ARG A 84 -22.46 -32.90 -3.71
C ARG A 84 -21.76 -32.48 -5.00
N ILE A 85 -21.43 -31.20 -5.16
CA ILE A 85 -20.77 -30.69 -6.37
C ILE A 85 -19.25 -30.88 -6.26
N GLY A 86 -18.68 -30.80 -5.06
CA GLY A 86 -17.26 -31.00 -4.79
C GLY A 86 -16.79 -32.42 -5.13
N GLU A 87 -17.59 -33.43 -4.80
CA GLU A 87 -17.27 -34.84 -5.10
C GLU A 87 -17.22 -35.12 -6.62
N PHE A 88 -18.13 -34.48 -7.38
CA PHE A 88 -18.20 -34.63 -8.84
C PHE A 88 -17.10 -33.85 -9.58
N ILE A 89 -16.61 -32.74 -9.03
CA ILE A 89 -15.57 -31.92 -9.66
C ILE A 89 -14.16 -32.38 -9.24
N ALA A 90 -13.99 -32.89 -8.01
CA ALA A 90 -12.72 -33.44 -7.54
C ALA A 90 -12.21 -34.61 -8.42
N THR A 91 -13.12 -35.35 -9.04
CA THR A 91 -12.78 -36.43 -9.98
C THR A 91 -12.28 -35.94 -11.35
N ALA A 92 -12.57 -34.68 -11.72
CA ALA A 92 -12.18 -34.12 -13.01
C ALA A 92 -10.90 -33.26 -12.95
N GLY A 93 -10.37 -32.96 -11.75
CA GLY A 93 -9.15 -32.16 -11.58
C GLY A 93 -9.28 -30.68 -11.97
N PHE A 94 -10.49 -30.20 -12.27
CA PHE A 94 -10.74 -28.80 -12.58
C PHE A 94 -11.06 -28.02 -11.29
N ASP A 95 -10.42 -26.88 -11.11
CA ASP A 95 -10.85 -25.91 -10.10
C ASP A 95 -12.33 -25.55 -10.34
N THR A 96 -13.14 -25.49 -9.28
CA THR A 96 -14.54 -25.07 -9.43
C THR A 96 -14.60 -23.67 -10.05
N LEU A 97 -15.58 -23.42 -10.93
CA LEU A 97 -15.78 -22.10 -11.55
C LEU A 97 -15.83 -20.97 -10.51
N TRP A 98 -16.34 -21.28 -9.31
CA TRP A 98 -16.38 -20.34 -8.19
C TRP A 98 -14.99 -19.97 -7.68
N THR A 99 -14.12 -20.96 -7.43
CA THR A 99 -12.72 -20.72 -7.03
C THR A 99 -11.99 -19.88 -8.08
N TYR A 100 -12.21 -20.19 -9.37
CA TYR A 100 -11.65 -19.40 -10.46
C TYR A 100 -12.13 -17.95 -10.44
N LEU A 101 -13.46 -17.73 -10.36
CA LEU A 101 -14.04 -16.39 -10.29
C LEU A 101 -13.53 -15.59 -9.09
N GLN A 102 -13.41 -16.24 -7.92
CA GLN A 102 -12.90 -15.61 -6.71
C GLN A 102 -11.44 -15.15 -6.87
N ARG A 103 -10.59 -15.94 -7.54
CA ARG A 103 -9.20 -15.54 -7.86
C ARG A 103 -9.19 -14.32 -8.78
N TRP A 104 -10.03 -14.29 -9.82
CA TRP A 104 -10.12 -13.14 -10.74
C TRP A 104 -10.64 -11.88 -10.06
N LEU A 105 -11.60 -11.99 -9.14
CA LEU A 105 -12.07 -10.85 -8.37
C LEU A 105 -10.96 -10.26 -7.49
N PHE A 106 -10.11 -11.11 -6.89
CA PHE A 106 -8.95 -10.65 -6.13
C PHE A 106 -7.89 -9.97 -7.02
N VAL A 107 -7.62 -10.54 -8.19
CA VAL A 107 -6.73 -9.93 -9.19
C VAL A 107 -7.29 -8.59 -9.66
N ALA A 108 -8.59 -8.50 -9.93
CA ALA A 108 -9.26 -7.26 -10.32
C ALA A 108 -9.19 -6.19 -9.21
N GLN A 109 -9.44 -6.57 -7.96
CA GLN A 109 -9.30 -5.69 -6.80
C GLN A 109 -7.88 -5.10 -6.72
N THR A 110 -6.86 -5.96 -6.81
CA THR A 110 -5.45 -5.56 -6.76
C THR A 110 -5.08 -4.69 -7.95
N THR A 111 -5.59 -5.02 -9.14
CA THR A 111 -5.39 -4.23 -10.36
C THR A 111 -5.97 -2.84 -10.20
N CYS A 112 -7.21 -2.68 -9.72
CA CYS A 112 -7.81 -1.38 -9.50
C CYS A 112 -7.07 -0.55 -8.45
N ALA A 113 -6.66 -1.18 -7.34
CA ALA A 113 -5.89 -0.51 -6.28
C ALA A 113 -4.54 0.01 -6.79
N MET A 114 -3.83 -0.82 -7.56
CA MET A 114 -2.56 -0.44 -8.17
C MET A 114 -2.74 0.59 -9.29
N SER A 115 -3.78 0.51 -10.12
CA SER A 115 -4.07 1.52 -11.15
C SER A 115 -4.36 2.88 -10.52
N PHE A 116 -5.05 2.93 -9.38
CA PHE A 116 -5.22 4.14 -8.57
C PHE A 116 -3.84 4.72 -8.18
N ALA A 117 -2.96 3.89 -7.62
CA ALA A 117 -1.63 4.31 -7.20
C ALA A 117 -0.79 4.83 -8.39
N TRP A 118 -0.79 4.15 -9.54
CA TRP A 118 -0.09 4.59 -10.73
C TRP A 118 -0.63 5.93 -11.25
N CYS A 119 -1.95 6.08 -11.40
CA CYS A 119 -2.58 7.33 -11.80
C CYS A 119 -2.24 8.47 -10.84
N PHE A 120 -2.20 8.19 -9.53
CA PHE A 120 -1.78 9.16 -8.52
C PHE A 120 -0.33 9.61 -8.75
N MET A 121 0.63 8.70 -8.89
CA MET A 121 2.05 9.05 -9.13
C MET A 121 2.24 9.86 -10.40
N PHE A 122 1.60 9.48 -11.51
CA PHE A 122 1.71 10.23 -12.77
C PHE A 122 1.06 11.61 -12.67
N THR A 123 -0.06 11.73 -11.96
CA THR A 123 -0.69 13.03 -11.67
C THR A 123 0.27 13.91 -10.88
N THR A 124 0.89 13.39 -9.81
CA THR A 124 1.88 14.12 -9.02
C THR A 124 3.10 14.52 -9.86
N LYS A 125 3.59 13.64 -10.74
CA LYS A 125 4.69 13.94 -11.67
C LYS A 125 4.34 15.13 -12.58
N TRP A 126 3.15 15.14 -13.18
CA TRP A 126 2.71 16.24 -14.04
C TRP A 126 2.50 17.55 -13.27
N GLN A 127 1.96 17.47 -12.04
CA GLN A 127 1.78 18.64 -11.19
C GLN A 127 3.12 19.26 -10.76
N ILE A 128 4.10 18.43 -10.36
CA ILE A 128 5.44 18.91 -10.01
C ILE A 128 6.12 19.56 -11.22
N ALA A 129 6.04 18.94 -12.40
CA ALA A 129 6.59 19.51 -13.63
C ALA A 129 5.97 20.88 -13.96
N ARG A 130 4.66 21.04 -13.76
CA ARG A 130 3.94 22.32 -13.95
C ARG A 130 4.41 23.38 -12.95
N ILE A 131 4.47 23.03 -11.65
CA ILE A 131 4.85 23.97 -10.58
C ILE A 131 6.31 24.43 -10.77
N LEU A 132 7.23 23.51 -11.03
CA LEU A 132 8.64 23.84 -11.27
C LEU A 132 8.84 24.65 -12.56
N GLY A 133 8.13 24.29 -13.63
CA GLY A 133 8.20 25.00 -14.91
C GLY A 133 7.67 26.43 -14.85
N SER A 134 6.64 26.68 -14.02
CA SER A 134 6.09 28.04 -13.80
C SER A 134 7.10 28.95 -13.08
N ASN A 135 7.81 28.41 -12.08
CA ASN A 135 8.71 29.18 -11.22
C ASN A 135 10.11 29.43 -11.82
N ARG A 136 10.33 29.12 -13.11
CA ARG A 136 11.63 29.22 -13.80
C ARG A 136 12.78 28.46 -13.09
N PHE A 137 12.47 27.47 -12.25
CA PHE A 137 13.50 26.57 -11.75
C PHE A 137 13.99 25.73 -12.94
N ILE A 138 15.25 25.95 -13.33
CA ILE A 138 15.92 25.23 -14.42
C ILE A 138 16.34 23.84 -13.89
N LEU A 139 15.37 23.06 -13.42
CA LEU A 139 15.55 21.63 -13.24
C LEU A 139 15.14 20.98 -14.56
N HIS A 140 16.09 20.34 -15.22
CA HIS A 140 15.79 19.58 -16.44
C HIS A 140 14.73 18.52 -16.11
N SER A 141 13.77 18.30 -17.01
CA SER A 141 12.59 17.44 -16.78
C SER A 141 12.92 15.97 -16.44
N GLU A 142 14.19 15.58 -16.62
CA GLU A 142 14.71 14.24 -16.34
C GLU A 142 15.92 14.28 -15.39
N SER A 143 16.08 15.38 -14.64
CA SER A 143 17.13 15.47 -13.63
C SER A 143 16.88 14.50 -12.47
N THR A 144 17.95 13.93 -11.92
CA THR A 144 17.90 13.11 -10.70
C THR A 144 17.19 13.86 -9.56
N GLY A 145 17.41 15.17 -9.45
CA GLY A 145 16.78 16.03 -8.46
C GLY A 145 15.25 16.02 -8.55
N GLN A 146 14.67 16.09 -9.75
CA GLN A 146 13.21 16.01 -9.92
C GLN A 146 12.64 14.67 -9.47
N SER A 147 13.38 13.57 -9.68
CA SER A 147 12.95 12.23 -9.26
C SER A 147 12.91 12.12 -7.74
N VAL A 148 13.95 12.61 -7.07
CA VAL A 148 13.99 12.67 -5.60
C VAL A 148 12.88 13.54 -5.04
N ILE A 149 12.63 14.72 -5.64
CA ILE A 149 11.51 15.59 -5.24
C ILE A 149 10.17 14.87 -5.43
N LEU A 150 9.98 14.16 -6.55
CA LEU A 150 8.79 13.36 -6.81
C LEU A 150 8.61 12.28 -5.72
N ALA A 151 9.65 11.51 -5.41
CA ALA A 151 9.60 10.47 -4.39
C ALA A 151 9.24 11.03 -3.00
N LEU A 152 9.81 12.18 -2.63
CA LEU A 152 9.51 12.86 -1.37
C LEU A 152 8.05 13.32 -1.30
N VAL A 153 7.55 13.98 -2.35
CA VAL A 153 6.17 14.48 -2.41
C VAL A 153 5.17 13.32 -2.43
N VAL A 154 5.42 12.28 -3.24
CA VAL A 154 4.58 11.08 -3.28
C VAL A 154 4.56 10.39 -1.91
N SER A 155 5.71 10.27 -1.24
CA SER A 155 5.79 9.71 0.12
C SER A 155 4.97 10.54 1.11
N PHE A 156 5.13 11.86 1.12
CA PHE A 156 4.41 12.74 2.04
C PHE A 156 2.90 12.65 1.87
N ILE A 157 2.40 12.75 0.62
CA ILE A 157 0.96 12.66 0.37
C ILE A 157 0.44 11.25 0.65
N SER A 158 1.19 10.20 0.27
CA SER A 158 0.79 8.81 0.52
C SER A 158 0.70 8.51 2.01
N PHE A 159 1.64 8.99 2.84
CA PHE A 159 1.52 8.85 4.30
C PHE A 159 0.30 9.59 4.84
N GLY A 160 0.01 10.80 4.35
CA GLY A 160 -1.22 11.52 4.69
C GLY A 160 -2.49 10.73 4.35
N LEU A 161 -2.53 10.12 3.16
CA LEU A 161 -3.64 9.26 2.75
C LEU A 161 -3.73 7.97 3.57
N ILE A 162 -2.60 7.35 3.91
CA ILE A 162 -2.54 6.17 4.77
C ILE A 162 -3.12 6.51 6.16
N PHE A 163 -2.74 7.63 6.77
CA PHE A 163 -3.33 8.07 8.05
C PHE A 163 -4.82 8.38 7.94
N LEU A 164 -5.27 8.96 6.83
CA LEU A 164 -6.70 9.19 6.60
C LEU A 164 -7.47 7.87 6.49
N LEU A 165 -6.94 6.89 5.74
CA LEU A 165 -7.54 5.57 5.56
C LEU A 165 -7.55 4.77 6.86
N ASP A 166 -6.50 4.88 7.67
CA ASP A 166 -6.42 4.31 9.02
C ASP A 166 -7.52 4.87 9.92
N LYS A 167 -7.71 6.21 9.91
CA LYS A 167 -8.83 6.82 10.63
C LYS A 167 -10.20 6.42 10.12
N VAL A 168 -10.34 6.17 8.82
CA VAL A 168 -11.59 5.62 8.25
C VAL A 168 -11.85 4.21 8.77
N GLN A 169 -10.80 3.40 8.92
CA GLN A 169 -10.87 2.03 9.44
C GLN A 169 -11.25 2.00 10.93
N ASP A 170 -10.78 2.98 11.73
CA ASP A 170 -11.08 3.08 13.17
C ASP A 170 -12.55 3.44 13.49
N PHE A 171 -13.37 3.84 12.51
CA PHE A 171 -14.78 4.16 12.78
C PHE A 171 -15.62 2.89 12.95
N ASP A 172 -16.36 2.78 14.05
CA ASP A 172 -17.21 1.61 14.39
C ASP A 172 -18.28 1.28 13.33
N TYR A 173 -18.63 2.24 12.46
CA TYR A 173 -19.60 2.04 11.38
C TYR A 173 -18.99 1.41 10.12
N THR A 174 -17.67 1.36 10.04
CA THR A 174 -16.89 0.86 8.92
C THR A 174 -16.82 -0.67 9.04
N GLY A 175 -17.77 -1.39 8.44
CA GLY A 175 -17.78 -2.86 8.51
C GLY A 175 -16.54 -3.50 7.85
N ALA A 176 -16.31 -4.80 8.09
CA ALA A 176 -15.14 -5.57 7.61
C ALA A 176 -14.80 -5.44 6.11
N VAL A 177 -15.77 -5.06 5.29
CA VAL A 177 -15.60 -4.77 3.86
C VAL A 177 -14.67 -3.59 3.64
N ALA A 178 -14.90 -2.52 4.40
CA ALA A 178 -14.15 -1.29 4.24
C ALA A 178 -12.73 -1.46 4.79
N ASP A 179 -12.52 -2.21 5.89
CA ASP A 179 -11.19 -2.59 6.36
C ASP A 179 -10.37 -3.32 5.29
N LYS A 180 -10.99 -4.27 4.59
CA LYS A 180 -10.31 -5.00 3.50
C LYS A 180 -9.95 -4.05 2.35
N CYS A 181 -10.82 -3.08 2.05
CA CYS A 181 -10.58 -2.10 1.01
C CYS A 181 -9.47 -1.11 1.38
N THR A 182 -9.51 -0.54 2.59
CA THR A 182 -8.52 0.42 3.09
C THR A 182 -7.14 -0.23 3.12
N ARG A 183 -7.01 -1.46 3.64
CA ARG A 183 -5.75 -2.21 3.62
C ARG A 183 -5.21 -2.45 2.22
N SER A 184 -6.09 -2.77 1.26
CA SER A 184 -5.69 -2.94 -0.14
C SER A 184 -5.14 -1.64 -0.74
N LEU A 185 -5.75 -0.50 -0.44
CA LEU A 185 -5.29 0.82 -0.90
C LEU A 185 -3.99 1.25 -0.20
N MET A 186 -3.87 1.04 1.11
CA MET A 186 -2.65 1.30 1.87
C MET A 186 -1.48 0.47 1.33
N GLY A 187 -1.72 -0.81 1.00
CA GLY A 187 -0.73 -1.67 0.35
C GLY A 187 -0.27 -1.13 -1.01
N ALA A 188 -1.20 -0.70 -1.86
CA ALA A 188 -0.88 -0.12 -3.16
C ALA A 188 -0.08 1.19 -3.04
N LEU A 189 -0.44 2.06 -2.10
CA LEU A 189 0.31 3.29 -1.78
C LEU A 189 1.71 2.98 -1.27
N ALA A 190 1.88 2.00 -0.40
CA ALA A 190 3.20 1.60 0.10
C ALA A 190 4.12 1.10 -1.01
N ILE A 191 3.59 0.28 -1.94
CA ILE A 191 4.33 -0.18 -3.12
C ILE A 191 4.71 1.02 -4.02
N LEU A 192 3.80 1.97 -4.21
CA LEU A 192 4.04 3.19 -5.00
C LEU A 192 5.20 4.02 -4.45
N ILE A 193 5.26 4.18 -3.12
CA ILE A 193 6.38 4.86 -2.45
C ILE A 193 7.68 4.14 -2.82
N GLY A 194 7.73 2.82 -2.68
CA GLY A 194 8.89 2.00 -3.05
C GLY A 194 9.34 2.25 -4.49
N PHE A 195 8.43 2.20 -5.45
CA PHE A 195 8.75 2.43 -6.87
C PHE A 195 9.23 3.85 -7.16
N SER A 196 8.68 4.86 -6.49
CA SER A 196 9.14 6.25 -6.67
C SER A 196 10.59 6.43 -6.21
N TRP A 197 11.00 5.73 -5.14
CA TRP A 197 12.38 5.70 -4.67
C TRP A 197 13.29 4.88 -5.57
N GLU A 198 12.83 3.71 -6.04
CA GLU A 198 13.56 2.89 -7.02
C GLU A 198 13.92 3.71 -8.26
N GLN A 199 12.95 4.44 -8.84
CA GLN A 199 13.18 5.32 -9.99
C GLN A 199 14.20 6.43 -9.69
N SER A 200 14.19 6.96 -8.48
CA SER A 200 15.14 8.01 -8.06
C SER A 200 16.55 7.47 -7.92
N PHE A 201 16.71 6.27 -7.38
CA PHE A 201 18.00 5.60 -7.26
C PHE A 201 18.55 5.18 -8.63
N ASP A 202 17.72 4.62 -9.50
CA ASP A 202 18.13 4.20 -10.84
C ASP A 202 18.71 5.37 -11.64
N ARG A 203 18.00 6.51 -11.66
CA ARG A 203 18.49 7.74 -12.31
C ARG A 203 19.75 8.32 -11.65
N GLY A 204 19.88 8.21 -10.33
CA GLY A 204 21.10 8.62 -9.63
C GLY A 204 22.30 7.78 -10.03
N LEU A 205 22.12 6.46 -10.14
CA LEU A 205 23.15 5.53 -10.59
C LEU A 205 23.49 5.72 -12.07
N GLU A 206 22.50 6.06 -12.91
CA GLU A 206 22.74 6.41 -14.30
C GLU A 206 23.67 7.62 -14.45
N VAL A 207 23.40 8.71 -13.73
CA VAL A 207 24.26 9.92 -13.77
C VAL A 207 25.69 9.63 -13.28
N ILE A 208 25.85 8.80 -12.24
CA ILE A 208 27.18 8.40 -11.74
C ILE A 208 27.91 7.54 -12.78
N ALA A 209 27.20 6.62 -13.43
CA ALA A 209 27.74 5.77 -14.48
C ALA A 209 28.18 6.58 -15.71
N GLU A 210 27.38 7.55 -16.14
CA GLU A 210 27.72 8.46 -17.23
C GLU A 210 28.93 9.33 -16.89
N SER A 211 29.00 9.82 -15.65
CA SER A 211 30.12 10.66 -15.16
C SER A 211 31.45 9.90 -15.05
N THR A 212 31.43 8.57 -15.15
CA THR A 212 32.64 7.71 -15.05
C THR A 212 32.92 6.94 -16.34
N ALA A 213 32.20 7.26 -17.42
CA ALA A 213 32.35 6.59 -18.71
C ALA A 213 33.71 6.86 -19.39
N ASP A 214 34.39 7.96 -19.01
CA ASP A 214 35.73 8.32 -19.48
C ASP A 214 36.83 7.37 -18.97
N GLN A 215 36.57 6.63 -17.89
CA GLN A 215 37.51 5.68 -17.28
C GLN A 215 37.53 4.30 -17.97
N GLY A 216 36.67 4.08 -18.97
CA GLY A 216 36.62 2.89 -19.81
C GLY A 216 35.25 2.22 -19.87
N LEU A 217 35.04 1.40 -20.91
CA LEU A 217 33.75 0.78 -21.24
C LEU A 217 33.14 -0.08 -20.13
N TRP A 218 33.97 -0.75 -19.32
CA TRP A 218 33.50 -1.69 -18.28
C TRP A 218 33.27 -1.02 -16.93
N PHE A 219 33.89 0.14 -16.68
CA PHE A 219 33.88 0.78 -15.37
C PHE A 219 32.47 1.17 -14.90
N PRO A 220 31.60 1.78 -15.73
CA PRO A 220 30.23 2.12 -15.32
C PRO A 220 29.38 0.90 -14.95
N ILE A 221 29.57 -0.23 -15.65
CA ILE A 221 28.83 -1.48 -15.38
C ILE A 221 29.26 -2.05 -14.03
N LEU A 222 30.58 -2.14 -13.80
CA LEU A 222 31.11 -2.61 -12.52
C LEU A 222 30.69 -1.72 -11.36
N LEU A 223 30.65 -0.40 -11.58
CA LEU A 223 30.20 0.56 -10.58
C LEU A 223 28.71 0.35 -10.24
N LYS A 224 27.83 0.24 -11.24
CA LYS A 224 26.40 -0.08 -11.01
C LYS A 224 26.23 -1.39 -10.24
N CYS A 225 26.94 -2.45 -10.63
CA CYS A 225 26.91 -3.74 -9.91
C CYS A 225 27.40 -3.60 -8.47
N ALA A 226 28.51 -2.88 -8.24
CA ALA A 226 29.06 -2.66 -6.91
C ALA A 226 28.08 -1.91 -6.00
N PHE A 227 27.42 -0.86 -6.51
CA PHE A 227 26.39 -0.15 -5.75
C PHE A 227 25.22 -1.05 -5.36
N VAL A 228 24.71 -1.88 -6.27
CA VAL A 228 23.63 -2.83 -5.97
C VAL A 228 24.07 -3.83 -4.89
N VAL A 229 25.29 -4.37 -4.99
CA VAL A 229 25.83 -5.29 -3.98
C VAL A 229 25.94 -4.61 -2.62
N ILE A 230 26.45 -3.37 -2.56
CA ILE A 230 26.56 -2.59 -1.31
C ILE A 230 25.17 -2.38 -0.70
N VAL A 231 24.18 -1.97 -1.50
CA VAL A 231 22.80 -1.76 -1.04
C VAL A 231 22.22 -3.06 -0.48
N VAL A 232 22.38 -4.19 -1.16
CA VAL A 232 21.89 -5.50 -0.69
C VAL A 232 22.59 -5.91 0.61
N VAL A 233 23.92 -5.78 0.69
CA VAL A 233 24.70 -6.16 1.88
C VAL A 233 24.35 -5.30 3.09
N VAL A 234 24.03 -4.02 2.90
CA VAL A 234 23.66 -3.11 3.99
C VAL A 234 22.20 -3.24 4.39
N LEU A 235 21.28 -3.29 3.42
CA LEU A 235 19.84 -3.26 3.70
C LEU A 235 19.26 -4.62 4.12
N MET A 236 19.74 -5.73 3.54
CA MET A 236 19.19 -7.06 3.85
C MET A 236 19.32 -7.45 5.34
N PRO A 237 20.46 -7.23 6.01
CA PRO A 237 20.58 -7.52 7.43
C PRO A 237 19.60 -6.70 8.27
N VAL A 238 19.50 -5.40 8.00
CA VAL A 238 18.62 -4.47 8.73
C VAL A 238 17.15 -4.86 8.57
N TRP A 239 16.74 -5.15 7.34
CA TRP A 239 15.37 -5.60 7.06
C TRP A 239 15.06 -6.92 7.78
N ARG A 240 15.97 -7.90 7.72
CA ARG A 240 15.79 -9.21 8.35
C ARG A 240 15.71 -9.11 9.87
N THR A 241 16.53 -8.27 10.51
CA THR A 241 16.58 -8.20 11.98
C THR A 241 15.45 -7.38 12.58
N HIS A 242 15.00 -6.31 11.91
CA HIS A 242 14.01 -5.38 12.46
C HIS A 242 12.63 -5.58 11.84
N ILE A 243 12.51 -5.50 10.53
CA ILE A 243 11.20 -5.47 9.86
C ILE A 243 10.58 -6.87 9.86
N LEU A 244 11.33 -7.88 9.42
CA LEU A 244 10.79 -9.23 9.31
C LEU A 244 10.35 -9.80 10.67
N LYS A 245 11.13 -9.58 11.74
CA LYS A 245 10.76 -10.07 13.08
C LYS A 245 9.48 -9.43 13.59
N VAL A 246 9.35 -8.11 13.45
CA VAL A 246 8.15 -7.38 13.88
C VAL A 246 6.92 -7.86 13.10
N VAL A 247 7.04 -8.05 11.78
CA VAL A 247 5.92 -8.57 10.97
C VAL A 247 5.51 -9.98 11.42
N LEU A 248 6.47 -10.88 11.66
CA LEU A 248 6.17 -12.24 12.12
C LEU A 248 5.54 -12.26 13.52
N GLU A 249 5.99 -11.38 14.42
CA GLU A 249 5.43 -11.25 15.77
C GLU A 249 3.99 -10.72 15.74
N LEU A 250 3.71 -9.72 14.90
CA LEU A 250 2.36 -9.18 14.70
C LEU A 250 1.41 -10.24 14.11
N GLN A 251 1.86 -10.98 13.09
CA GLN A 251 1.07 -12.07 12.48
C GLN A 251 0.79 -13.22 13.47
N ALA A 252 1.78 -13.55 14.32
CA ALA A 252 1.60 -14.54 15.37
C ALA A 252 0.62 -14.05 16.46
N GLY A 253 0.59 -12.75 16.75
CA GLY A 253 -0.37 -12.11 17.65
C GLY A 253 -1.81 -12.19 17.13
N GLU A 254 -2.05 -11.75 15.89
CA GLU A 254 -3.38 -11.81 15.25
C GLU A 254 -3.94 -13.24 15.22
N SER A 255 -3.08 -14.22 14.90
CA SER A 255 -3.46 -15.65 14.88
C SER A 255 -3.85 -16.19 16.27
N ARG A 256 -3.30 -15.61 17.35
CA ARG A 256 -3.66 -16.00 18.73
C ARG A 256 -4.97 -15.36 19.15
N ASP A 257 -5.20 -14.10 18.83
CA ASP A 257 -6.45 -13.41 19.17
C ASP A 257 -7.64 -14.00 18.41
N GLN A 258 -7.45 -14.38 17.14
CA GLN A 258 -8.49 -15.04 16.37
C GLN A 258 -8.82 -16.46 16.88
N ARG A 259 -7.92 -17.11 17.62
CA ARG A 259 -8.14 -18.44 18.24
C ARG A 259 -8.77 -18.38 19.61
N ARG A 260 -8.82 -17.22 20.26
CA ARG A 260 -9.56 -17.11 21.53
C ARG A 260 -11.03 -17.33 21.17
N PRO A 261 -11.66 -18.45 21.61
CA PRO A 261 -13.08 -18.63 21.36
C PRO A 261 -13.75 -17.35 21.87
N ALA A 262 -14.63 -16.76 21.06
CA ALA A 262 -15.42 -15.61 21.49
C ALA A 262 -15.94 -16.00 22.86
N VAL A 263 -15.43 -15.35 23.91
CA VAL A 263 -15.83 -15.65 25.28
C VAL A 263 -17.32 -15.40 25.22
N GLU A 264 -18.07 -16.50 25.19
CA GLU A 264 -19.52 -16.48 25.16
C GLU A 264 -19.87 -15.51 26.27
N PRO A 265 -20.56 -14.38 25.96
CA PRO A 265 -20.80 -13.33 26.93
C PRO A 265 -21.31 -14.05 28.15
N GLN A 266 -20.48 -14.16 29.19
CA GLN A 266 -20.87 -14.90 30.38
C GLN A 266 -22.10 -14.14 30.81
N GLU A 267 -23.24 -14.78 30.63
CA GLU A 267 -24.54 -14.23 30.93
C GLU A 267 -24.38 -13.71 32.34
N PHE A 268 -24.23 -12.38 32.46
CA PHE A 268 -23.96 -11.73 33.72
C PHE A 268 -25.24 -11.94 34.49
N LYS A 269 -25.32 -13.07 35.19
CA LYS A 269 -26.36 -13.36 36.15
C LYS A 269 -26.18 -12.25 37.16
N ALA A 270 -27.01 -11.22 37.00
CA ALA A 270 -27.32 -10.27 38.03
C ALA A 270 -27.92 -11.08 39.17
N GLU A 271 -27.07 -11.71 39.97
CA GLU A 271 -27.43 -12.05 41.32
C GLU A 271 -27.71 -10.72 41.99
N ALA A 272 -29.01 -10.41 42.07
CA ALA A 272 -29.54 -9.35 42.90
C ALA A 272 -29.16 -9.69 44.35
N GLY A 273 -27.93 -9.36 44.72
CA GLY A 273 -27.49 -9.33 46.11
C GLY A 273 -28.33 -8.29 46.84
N PRO A 274 -28.91 -8.63 48.01
CA PRO A 274 -29.68 -7.67 48.78
C PRO A 274 -28.77 -6.52 49.21
N HIS A 275 -29.24 -5.30 48.95
CA HIS A 275 -28.68 -4.04 49.42
C HIS A 275 -28.18 -4.16 50.87
N GLN A 276 -26.86 -4.12 51.07
CA GLN A 276 -26.26 -3.79 52.34
C GLN A 276 -25.25 -2.67 52.14
N GLY A 277 -25.53 -1.55 52.81
CA GLY A 277 -24.54 -0.58 53.27
C GLY A 277 -23.93 0.32 52.20
N LEU A 278 -24.60 1.46 51.96
CA LEU A 278 -23.87 2.71 51.71
C LEU A 278 -22.99 2.98 52.94
N GLU A 279 -21.69 3.12 52.75
CA GLU A 279 -20.83 3.99 53.55
C GLU A 279 -19.55 4.30 52.74
N ASP A 280 -19.55 5.51 52.18
CA ASP A 280 -18.43 6.42 51.98
C ASP A 280 -17.08 5.86 51.50
N ALA A 281 -16.88 5.90 50.18
CA ALA A 281 -15.54 5.93 49.59
C ALA A 281 -15.44 7.07 48.57
N GLU A 282 -14.71 8.08 49.00
CA GLU A 282 -14.30 9.31 48.33
C GLU A 282 -13.73 9.05 46.92
N GLU A 283 -14.38 9.65 45.92
CA GLU A 283 -14.04 9.53 44.50
C GLU A 283 -12.80 10.38 44.18
N VAL A 284 -11.61 9.76 44.24
CA VAL A 284 -10.37 10.34 43.70
C VAL A 284 -10.36 10.11 42.19
N VAL A 285 -10.71 11.15 41.44
CA VAL A 285 -10.63 11.19 39.96
C VAL A 285 -9.17 11.17 39.52
N PRO A 286 -8.66 10.12 38.84
CA PRO A 286 -7.38 10.18 38.18
C PRO A 286 -7.56 10.87 36.82
N THR A 287 -6.93 12.03 36.68
CA THR A 287 -6.78 12.73 35.40
C THR A 287 -6.01 11.85 34.40
N PRO A 288 -6.48 11.68 33.14
CA PRO A 288 -5.76 10.93 32.14
C PRO A 288 -4.55 11.73 31.63
N ALA A 289 -3.37 11.42 32.14
CA ALA A 289 -2.07 11.89 31.67
C ALA A 289 -1.62 11.14 30.40
N TRP A 290 -2.41 11.22 29.32
CA TRP A 290 -2.03 10.69 27.99
C TRP A 290 -1.64 11.83 27.03
N PHE A 291 -0.69 12.67 27.44
CA PHE A 291 0.06 13.53 26.54
C PHE A 291 1.46 13.76 27.13
N CYS A 292 2.34 12.77 27.01
CA CYS A 292 3.78 12.95 27.17
C CYS A 292 4.50 12.26 26.02
N PHE A 293 4.70 13.03 24.95
CA PHE A 293 5.70 12.77 23.93
C PHE A 293 7.10 12.88 24.57
N GLY A 294 7.84 11.78 24.60
CA GLY A 294 9.29 11.77 24.77
C GLY A 294 9.83 11.56 26.19
N CYS A 295 10.36 10.36 26.47
CA CYS A 295 11.75 10.15 26.91
C CYS A 295 12.00 8.69 27.34
N ALA A 296 13.19 8.21 26.97
CA ALA A 296 14.04 7.26 27.70
C ALA A 296 13.46 5.88 28.09
N GLY A 297 13.87 4.85 27.34
CA GLY A 297 13.68 3.46 27.72
C GLY A 297 14.46 3.06 29.00
N PRO A 298 13.98 2.07 29.77
CA PRO A 298 14.61 1.67 31.02
C PRO A 298 15.88 0.84 30.80
N LYS A 299 16.97 1.23 31.48
CA LYS A 299 18.20 0.44 31.67
C LYS A 299 17.85 -0.93 32.28
N ARG A 300 18.12 -2.01 31.54
CA ARG A 300 18.15 -3.38 32.10
C ARG A 300 19.29 -3.48 33.11
N ARG A 301 18.97 -3.88 34.35
CA ARG A 301 19.96 -4.33 35.35
C ARG A 301 20.47 -5.71 34.94
N THR A 302 21.78 -5.86 34.85
CA THR A 302 22.46 -7.15 34.85
C THR A 302 22.48 -7.73 36.27
N PRO A 303 22.28 -9.04 36.46
CA PRO A 303 22.53 -9.67 37.76
C PRO A 303 24.04 -9.78 38.00
N GLU A 304 24.50 -9.24 39.11
CA GLU A 304 25.83 -9.51 39.67
C GLU A 304 25.88 -10.97 40.16
N PHE A 305 26.91 -11.69 39.73
CA PHE A 305 27.34 -12.95 40.34
C PHE A 305 28.33 -12.60 41.47
N SER A 306 28.01 -13.01 42.69
CA SER A 306 28.95 -13.22 43.79
C SER A 306 28.37 -14.27 44.73
#